data_AF-A0A6P0YV66-F1
#
_entry.id   AF-A0A6P0YV66-F1
#
_cell.length_a   1.000
_cell.length_b   1.000
_cell.length_c   1.000
_cell.angle_alpha   90.00
_cell.angle_beta   90.00
_cell.angle_gamma   90.00
#
_symmetry.space_group_name_H-M   'P 1'
#
loop_
_entity.id
_entity.type
_entity.pdbx_description
1 polymer ?
#
loop_
_entity_poly.entity_id
_entity_poly.type
_entity_poly.pdbx_seq_one_letter_code
_entity_poly.pdbx_strand_id
1 'polypeptide(L)'
;YHDLDIDGSILAIETGFFEFIPEQEWEAQHPKTLLANEVKPGNLYRILVTNYSGFYRYDIGDVVEVLGFYESTPIIVFRYRRGGLLSSTTEKTTEFHVTQVMQALQQEFSLSLEDFCITLSANEFPAHYLVNIELTPNHSLPNTQAFLLRFDQKLKEINLRYKLKRHDEVPPPRLRILAPGSFAILRQRQVQKGIPDSQLKFPHISEDRNFLAGLAVEQEITLMEDYS
;
A
#
# COMPACT_ATOMS: atom_id res chain seq x y z
N TYR A 1 15.05 -32.30 17.54
CA TYR A 1 14.66 -30.89 17.40
C TYR A 1 15.71 -30.23 16.52
N HIS A 2 15.47 -30.19 15.22
CA HIS A 2 16.37 -29.50 14.30
C HIS A 2 15.83 -28.08 14.12
N ASP A 3 16.74 -27.12 14.34
CA ASP A 3 16.57 -25.71 14.00
C ASP A 3 16.09 -25.56 12.57
N LEU A 4 14.89 -25.01 12.42
CA LEU A 4 14.40 -24.49 11.16
C LEU A 4 14.25 -22.99 11.37
N ASP A 5 15.31 -22.28 11.01
CA ASP A 5 15.38 -20.82 10.85
C ASP A 5 14.56 -20.41 9.62
N ILE A 6 13.26 -20.69 9.68
CA ILE A 6 12.26 -20.29 8.69
C ILE A 6 11.07 -19.79 9.50
N ASP A 7 10.68 -18.53 9.26
CA ASP A 7 9.50 -17.85 9.83
C ASP A 7 8.15 -18.51 9.43
N GLY A 8 8.13 -19.82 9.20
CA GLY A 8 6.97 -20.62 8.83
C GLY A 8 6.08 -20.95 10.02
N SER A 9 4.78 -20.90 9.81
CA SER A 9 3.75 -21.24 10.78
C SER A 9 2.89 -22.41 10.29
N ILE A 10 2.49 -23.30 11.19
CA ILE A 10 1.53 -24.37 10.88
C ILE A 10 0.16 -23.73 10.68
N LEU A 11 -0.51 -24.03 9.57
CA LEU A 11 -1.85 -23.51 9.29
C LEU A 11 -2.85 -23.98 10.37
N ALA A 12 -3.58 -23.04 10.97
CA ALA A 12 -4.59 -23.33 11.98
C ALA A 12 -5.90 -23.85 11.35
N ILE A 13 -5.85 -25.07 10.81
CA ILE A 13 -6.93 -25.71 10.02
C ILE A 13 -8.28 -25.83 10.74
N GLU A 14 -8.32 -25.73 12.07
CA GLU A 14 -9.57 -25.79 12.85
C GLU A 14 -10.29 -24.43 12.95
N THR A 15 -9.62 -23.34 12.59
CA THR A 15 -10.18 -21.97 12.73
C THR A 15 -11.08 -21.56 11.56
N GLY A 16 -11.05 -22.33 10.48
CA GLY A 16 -11.83 -22.09 9.28
C GLY A 16 -11.51 -23.10 8.19
N PHE A 17 -12.25 -23.03 7.10
CA PHE A 17 -11.95 -23.77 5.89
C PHE A 17 -11.13 -22.89 4.94
N PHE A 18 -9.99 -23.41 4.48
CA PHE A 18 -9.02 -22.70 3.67
C PHE A 18 -8.92 -23.33 2.29
N GLU A 19 -9.06 -22.50 1.26
CA GLU A 19 -8.81 -22.86 -0.14
C GLU A 19 -7.58 -22.10 -0.66
N PHE A 20 -6.81 -22.73 -1.54
CA PHE A 20 -5.57 -22.20 -2.08
C PHE A 20 -5.67 -22.01 -3.59
N ILE A 21 -5.57 -20.77 -4.06
CA ILE A 21 -5.53 -20.43 -5.48
C ILE A 21 -4.06 -20.44 -5.94
N PRO A 22 -3.66 -21.35 -6.84
CA PRO A 22 -2.31 -21.38 -7.35
C PRO A 22 -2.05 -20.19 -8.29
N GLU A 23 -0.77 -19.82 -8.44
CA GLU A 23 -0.35 -18.61 -9.16
C GLU A 23 -0.96 -18.46 -10.57
N GLN A 24 -1.03 -19.54 -11.33
CA GLN A 24 -1.59 -19.53 -12.69
C GLN A 24 -3.10 -19.23 -12.75
N GLU A 25 -3.82 -19.34 -11.64
CA GLU A 25 -5.27 -19.09 -11.55
C GLU A 25 -5.59 -17.70 -10.97
N TRP A 26 -4.60 -16.89 -10.60
CA TRP A 26 -4.82 -15.63 -9.88
C TRP A 26 -5.69 -14.59 -10.61
N GLU A 27 -5.63 -14.56 -11.94
CA GLU A 27 -6.41 -13.62 -12.77
C GLU A 27 -7.74 -14.20 -13.28
N ALA A 28 -8.05 -15.45 -12.95
CA ALA A 28 -9.29 -16.08 -13.39
C ALA A 28 -10.50 -15.49 -12.65
N GLN A 29 -11.57 -15.20 -13.39
CA GLN A 29 -12.84 -14.74 -12.79
C GLN A 29 -13.44 -15.77 -11.83
N HIS A 30 -13.20 -17.06 -12.10
CA HIS A 30 -13.62 -18.19 -11.27
C HIS A 30 -12.42 -19.12 -11.09
N PRO A 31 -11.50 -18.80 -10.17
CA PRO A 31 -10.25 -19.53 -10.02
C PRO A 31 -10.52 -20.95 -9.53
N LYS A 32 -9.75 -21.91 -10.06
CA LYS A 32 -9.67 -23.24 -9.46
C LYS A 32 -8.87 -23.18 -8.18
N THR A 33 -9.37 -23.84 -7.16
CA THR A 33 -8.77 -23.90 -5.83
C THR A 33 -8.29 -25.31 -5.50
N LEU A 34 -7.29 -25.36 -4.63
CA LEU A 34 -6.75 -26.56 -4.01
C LEU A 34 -7.11 -26.57 -2.51
N LEU A 35 -7.26 -27.75 -1.95
CA LEU A 35 -7.36 -27.98 -0.51
C LEU A 35 -5.99 -27.93 0.15
N ALA A 36 -5.97 -27.77 1.48
CA ALA A 36 -4.75 -27.71 2.27
C ALA A 36 -3.82 -28.93 2.06
N ASN A 37 -4.34 -30.11 1.74
CA ASN A 37 -3.54 -31.31 1.48
C ASN A 37 -3.10 -31.48 0.01
N GLU A 38 -3.56 -30.61 -0.90
CA GLU A 38 -3.25 -30.68 -2.34
C GLU A 38 -2.15 -29.69 -2.76
N VAL A 39 -1.78 -28.76 -1.87
CA VAL A 39 -0.71 -27.79 -2.10
C VAL A 39 0.66 -28.46 -2.15
N LYS A 40 1.60 -27.81 -2.84
CA LYS A 40 2.97 -28.30 -3.03
C LYS A 40 3.98 -27.35 -2.38
N PRO A 41 5.01 -27.88 -1.68
CA PRO A 41 6.09 -27.07 -1.14
C PRO A 41 6.84 -26.28 -2.22
N GLY A 42 7.32 -25.10 -1.87
CA GLY A 42 8.02 -24.16 -2.76
C GLY A 42 7.12 -23.33 -3.69
N ASN A 43 5.80 -23.56 -3.66
CA ASN A 43 4.85 -22.82 -4.49
C ASN A 43 4.11 -21.74 -3.71
N LEU A 44 3.70 -20.69 -4.43
CA LEU A 44 2.89 -19.59 -3.93
C LEU A 44 1.40 -19.84 -4.16
N TYR A 45 0.60 -19.45 -3.17
CA TYR A 45 -0.85 -19.56 -3.22
C TYR A 45 -1.52 -18.34 -2.61
N ARG A 46 -2.64 -17.94 -3.20
CA ARG A 46 -3.56 -16.96 -2.61
C ARG A 46 -4.60 -17.70 -1.78
N ILE A 47 -4.93 -17.20 -0.60
CA ILE A 47 -5.83 -17.91 0.32
C ILE A 47 -7.25 -17.37 0.22
N LEU A 48 -8.24 -18.27 0.15
CA LEU A 48 -9.64 -17.96 0.47
C LEU A 48 -10.01 -18.58 1.82
N VAL A 49 -10.80 -17.86 2.60
CA VAL A 49 -11.24 -18.28 3.93
C VAL A 49 -12.76 -18.39 4.00
N THR A 50 -13.24 -19.50 4.55
CA THR A 50 -14.63 -19.64 5.02
C THR A 50 -14.63 -19.89 6.53
N ASN A 51 -15.40 -19.13 7.30
CA ASN A 51 -15.44 -19.28 8.76
C ASN A 51 -16.81 -18.96 9.37
N TYR A 52 -16.96 -19.23 10.66
CA TYR A 52 -18.20 -19.02 11.41
C TYR A 52 -18.60 -17.56 11.61
N SER A 53 -17.72 -16.60 11.28
CA SER A 53 -18.01 -15.17 11.35
C SER A 53 -18.70 -14.62 10.10
N GLY A 54 -19.07 -15.49 9.16
CA GLY A 54 -19.83 -15.12 7.96
C GLY A 54 -18.98 -14.82 6.73
N PHE A 55 -17.67 -15.09 6.77
CA PHE A 55 -16.86 -15.11 5.56
C PHE A 55 -17.08 -16.43 4.81
N TYR A 56 -17.40 -16.34 3.52
CA TYR A 56 -17.60 -17.48 2.63
C TYR A 56 -16.78 -17.29 1.36
N ARG A 57 -15.81 -18.18 1.15
CA ARG A 57 -14.80 -18.07 0.09
C ARG A 57 -14.22 -16.65 0.00
N TYR A 58 -14.01 -16.03 1.16
CA TYR A 58 -13.57 -14.65 1.24
C TYR A 58 -12.09 -14.58 0.89
N ASP A 59 -11.78 -13.76 -0.11
CA ASP A 59 -10.43 -13.53 -0.58
C ASP A 59 -9.72 -12.55 0.37
N ILE A 60 -8.84 -13.08 1.21
CA ILE A 60 -8.08 -12.26 2.16
C ILE A 60 -6.94 -11.49 1.48
N GLY A 61 -6.67 -11.76 0.20
CA GLY A 61 -5.58 -11.17 -0.57
C GLY A 61 -4.19 -11.68 -0.21
N ASP A 62 -4.03 -12.46 0.86
CA ASP A 62 -2.73 -12.96 1.30
C ASP A 62 -2.18 -14.01 0.34
N VAL A 63 -0.90 -13.84 -0.02
CA VAL A 63 -0.09 -14.80 -0.74
C VAL A 63 0.88 -15.44 0.24
N VAL A 64 0.81 -16.76 0.32
CA VAL A 64 1.67 -17.59 1.16
C VAL A 64 2.49 -18.55 0.32
N GLU A 65 3.68 -18.88 0.81
CA GLU A 65 4.45 -20.00 0.31
C GLU A 65 4.28 -21.19 1.24
N VAL A 66 4.08 -22.38 0.67
CA VAL A 66 4.12 -23.63 1.43
C VAL A 66 5.57 -24.06 1.56
N LEU A 67 6.09 -24.09 2.78
CA LEU A 67 7.46 -24.52 3.05
C LEU A 67 7.59 -26.04 3.18
N GLY A 68 6.49 -26.71 3.53
CA GLY A 68 6.44 -28.13 3.80
C GLY A 68 5.17 -28.50 4.53
N PHE A 69 5.21 -29.62 5.25
CA PHE A 69 4.08 -30.10 6.02
C PHE A 69 4.53 -30.52 7.41
N TYR A 70 3.71 -30.21 8.41
CA TYR A 70 3.73 -30.87 9.70
C TYR A 70 2.61 -31.90 9.71
N GLU A 71 2.97 -33.18 9.67
CA GLU A 71 2.04 -34.27 9.37
C GLU A 71 1.32 -34.02 8.03
N SER A 72 0.00 -33.83 8.05
CA SER A 72 -0.83 -33.51 6.88
C SER A 72 -1.17 -32.02 6.75
N THR A 73 -0.64 -31.17 7.65
CA THR A 73 -0.97 -29.75 7.70
C THR A 73 0.13 -28.91 7.07
N PRO A 74 -0.18 -28.01 6.12
CA PRO A 74 0.81 -27.12 5.53
C PRO A 74 1.52 -26.25 6.56
N ILE A 75 2.84 -26.17 6.43
CA ILE A 75 3.65 -25.10 7.03
C ILE A 75 3.70 -23.99 5.98
N ILE A 76 3.18 -22.82 6.33
CA ILE A 76 3.09 -21.67 5.44
C ILE A 76 3.92 -20.50 5.96
N VAL A 77 4.46 -19.71 5.05
CA VAL A 77 5.05 -18.40 5.36
C VAL A 77 4.34 -17.34 4.53
N PHE A 78 3.99 -16.23 5.18
CA PHE A 78 3.43 -15.07 4.48
C PHE A 78 4.51 -14.46 3.57
N ARG A 79 4.14 -14.16 2.33
CA ARG A 79 5.04 -13.49 1.37
C ARG A 79 4.63 -12.05 1.15
N TYR A 80 3.39 -11.82 0.73
CA TYR A 80 2.85 -10.48 0.48
C TYR A 80 1.31 -10.53 0.36
N ARG A 81 0.68 -9.37 0.26
CA ARG A 81 -0.76 -9.25 -0.01
C ARG A 81 -1.01 -8.70 -1.41
N ARG A 82 -1.88 -9.35 -2.18
CA ARG A 82 -2.32 -8.99 -3.53
C ARG A 82 -3.78 -8.54 -3.51
N GLY A 83 -4.02 -7.31 -3.98
CA GLY A 83 -5.31 -6.81 -4.49
C GLY A 83 -6.58 -7.16 -3.69
N GLY A 84 -6.99 -6.28 -2.79
CA GLY A 84 -8.32 -6.30 -2.18
C GLY A 84 -8.36 -5.83 -0.72
N LEU A 85 -8.53 -4.52 -0.51
CA LEU A 85 -9.03 -3.90 0.73
C LEU A 85 -8.25 -4.13 2.05
N LEU A 86 -6.96 -4.42 2.00
CA LEU A 86 -6.10 -4.22 3.15
C LEU A 86 -4.86 -3.46 2.68
N SER A 87 -4.98 -2.14 2.82
CA SER A 87 -3.91 -1.18 3.06
C SER A 87 -2.56 -1.86 3.21
N SER A 88 -1.61 -1.53 2.33
CA SER A 88 -0.25 -2.09 2.37
C SER A 88 0.51 -1.75 3.65
N THR A 89 -0.15 -1.10 4.58
CA THR A 89 0.26 -0.86 5.93
C THR A 89 -0.96 -1.06 6.86
N THR A 90 -0.84 -1.79 7.95
CA THR A 90 -2.00 -2.08 8.83
C THR A 90 -2.53 -0.83 9.54
N GLU A 91 -1.83 0.31 9.46
CA GLU A 91 -2.41 1.60 9.78
C GLU A 91 -3.33 2.13 8.67
N LYS A 92 -4.52 2.58 9.08
CA LYS A 92 -5.46 3.23 8.18
C LYS A 92 -5.19 4.73 8.15
N THR A 93 -4.35 5.18 7.22
CA THR A 93 -4.26 6.61 6.90
C THR A 93 -5.47 7.00 6.04
N THR A 94 -6.14 8.10 6.40
CA THR A 94 -7.37 8.54 5.71
C THR A 94 -7.12 9.84 4.96
N GLU A 95 -8.02 10.17 4.05
CA GLU A 95 -7.98 11.45 3.35
C GLU A 95 -8.00 12.65 4.31
N PHE A 96 -8.75 12.54 5.41
CA PHE A 96 -8.77 13.54 6.47
C PHE A 96 -7.38 13.76 7.08
N HIS A 97 -6.64 12.70 7.39
CA HIS A 97 -5.29 12.81 7.95
C HIS A 97 -4.36 13.56 6.98
N VAL A 98 -4.26 13.09 5.74
CA VAL A 98 -3.32 13.67 4.78
C VAL A 98 -3.69 15.11 4.41
N THR A 99 -4.98 15.43 4.35
CA THR A 99 -5.46 16.80 4.09
C THR A 99 -5.06 17.74 5.23
N GLN A 100 -5.23 17.31 6.49
CA GLN A 100 -4.79 18.11 7.63
C GLN A 100 -3.29 18.34 7.67
N VAL A 101 -2.48 17.29 7.41
CA VAL A 101 -1.02 17.43 7.33
C VAL A 101 -0.64 18.41 6.23
N MET A 102 -1.19 18.24 5.03
CA MET A 102 -0.84 19.07 3.87
C MET A 102 -1.30 20.52 4.01
N GLN A 103 -2.44 20.78 4.67
CA GLN A 103 -2.84 22.14 5.03
C GLN A 103 -1.83 22.80 5.97
N ALA A 104 -1.40 22.09 7.02
CA ALA A 104 -0.40 22.61 7.95
C ALA A 104 0.97 22.83 7.28
N LEU A 105 1.38 21.95 6.36
CA LEU A 105 2.62 22.12 5.60
C LEU A 105 2.55 23.28 4.61
N GLN A 106 1.43 23.47 3.91
CA GLN A 106 1.25 24.63 3.02
C GLN A 106 1.38 25.95 3.77
N GLN A 107 0.85 26.03 4.99
CA GLN A 107 1.03 27.20 5.85
C GLN A 107 2.48 27.35 6.35
N GLU A 108 3.06 26.28 6.88
CA GLU A 108 4.40 26.30 7.49
C GLU A 108 5.51 26.63 6.47
N PHE A 109 5.37 26.13 5.24
CA PHE A 109 6.34 26.35 4.16
C PHE A 109 5.94 27.47 3.20
N SER A 110 4.83 28.18 3.46
CA SER A 110 4.26 29.17 2.52
C SER A 110 4.16 28.62 1.09
N LEU A 111 3.70 27.36 0.99
CA LEU A 111 3.68 26.58 -0.24
C LEU A 111 2.31 26.65 -0.88
N SER A 112 2.27 26.87 -2.20
CA SER A 112 1.06 26.82 -3.01
C SER A 112 1.14 25.62 -3.96
N LEU A 113 0.13 24.77 -3.91
CA LEU A 113 0.03 23.55 -4.71
C LEU A 113 -1.13 23.67 -5.72
N GLU A 114 -0.94 23.13 -6.92
CA GLU A 114 -2.07 22.84 -7.82
C GLU A 114 -2.93 21.73 -7.22
N ASP A 115 -2.29 20.63 -6.81
CA ASP A 115 -2.91 19.53 -6.08
C ASP A 115 -1.85 18.61 -5.45
N PHE A 116 -2.29 17.62 -4.66
CA PHE A 116 -1.45 16.57 -4.10
C PHE A 116 -2.20 15.24 -3.99
N CYS A 117 -1.45 14.14 -3.99
CA CYS A 117 -2.01 12.82 -3.74
C CYS A 117 -0.97 11.94 -3.05
N ILE A 118 -1.37 11.34 -1.92
CA ILE A 118 -0.56 10.37 -1.21
C ILE A 118 -0.84 8.98 -1.76
N THR A 119 0.20 8.29 -2.21
CA THR A 119 0.10 6.90 -2.70
C THR A 119 1.10 6.01 -1.99
N LEU A 120 1.07 4.72 -2.31
CA LEU A 120 2.06 3.76 -1.83
C LEU A 120 2.94 3.33 -3.00
N SER A 121 4.23 3.07 -2.75
CA SER A 121 5.13 2.64 -3.81
C SER A 121 4.70 1.30 -4.41
N ALA A 122 4.75 1.19 -5.75
CA ALA A 122 4.15 0.09 -6.49
C ALA A 122 4.82 -1.26 -6.24
N ASN A 123 6.15 -1.28 -6.30
CA ASN A 123 6.95 -2.51 -6.42
C ASN A 123 7.93 -2.71 -5.25
N GLU A 124 7.66 -2.12 -4.09
CA GLU A 124 8.51 -2.23 -2.90
C GLU A 124 7.72 -2.83 -1.72
N PHE A 125 8.42 -3.61 -0.89
CA PHE A 125 7.89 -4.17 0.34
C PHE A 125 8.94 -4.05 1.48
N PRO A 126 8.62 -3.41 2.61
CA PRO A 126 7.36 -2.70 2.85
C PRO A 126 7.22 -1.47 1.95
N ALA A 127 5.98 -1.09 1.62
CA ALA A 127 5.73 0.01 0.68
C ALA A 127 5.95 1.36 1.36
N HIS A 128 6.60 2.30 0.66
CA HIS A 128 6.80 3.65 1.15
C HIS A 128 5.56 4.51 0.85
N TYR A 129 5.24 5.42 1.77
CA TYR A 129 4.35 6.54 1.44
C TYR A 129 5.04 7.44 0.43
N LEU A 130 4.35 7.72 -0.68
CA LEU A 130 4.76 8.67 -1.70
C LEU A 130 3.92 9.94 -1.53
N VAL A 131 4.57 11.02 -1.14
CA VAL A 131 3.98 12.36 -1.06
C VAL A 131 4.13 13.01 -2.42
N ASN A 132 3.12 12.86 -3.29
CA ASN A 132 3.16 13.42 -4.64
C ASN A 132 2.51 14.80 -4.62
N ILE A 133 3.27 15.82 -5.00
CA ILE A 133 2.80 17.21 -5.04
C ILE A 133 3.02 17.81 -6.44
N GLU A 134 2.09 18.64 -6.89
CA GLU A 134 2.30 19.53 -8.03
C GLU A 134 2.29 20.97 -7.51
N LEU A 135 3.39 21.70 -7.76
CA LEU A 135 3.51 23.10 -7.36
C LEU A 135 2.77 24.00 -8.34
N THR A 136 2.20 25.11 -7.86
CA THR A 136 1.70 26.15 -8.77
C THR A 136 2.87 26.78 -9.55
N PRO A 137 2.60 27.33 -10.77
CA PRO A 137 3.63 27.99 -11.55
C PRO A 137 4.41 29.04 -10.74
N ASN A 138 5.74 29.08 -10.94
CA ASN A 138 6.69 29.96 -10.25
C ASN A 138 6.89 29.71 -8.73
N HIS A 139 6.30 28.66 -8.17
CA HIS A 139 6.65 28.22 -6.82
C HIS A 139 7.75 27.14 -6.86
N SER A 140 8.59 27.14 -5.83
CA SER A 140 9.61 26.13 -5.61
C SER A 140 9.62 25.74 -4.14
N LEU A 141 10.00 24.51 -3.84
CA LEU A 141 10.15 24.02 -2.47
C LEU A 141 11.66 23.91 -2.15
N PRO A 142 12.30 24.94 -1.58
CA PRO A 142 13.75 24.97 -1.43
C PRO A 142 14.28 24.00 -0.36
N ASN A 143 13.48 23.66 0.67
CA ASN A 143 13.89 22.76 1.74
C ASN A 143 13.05 21.48 1.77
N THR A 144 13.24 20.65 0.74
CA THR A 144 12.49 19.40 0.52
C THR A 144 12.67 18.38 1.65
N GLN A 145 13.88 18.28 2.22
CA GLN A 145 14.14 17.40 3.38
C GLN A 145 13.35 17.85 4.61
N ALA A 146 13.40 19.14 4.96
CA ALA A 146 12.62 19.64 6.08
C ALA A 146 11.12 19.47 5.85
N PHE A 147 10.63 19.71 4.63
CA PHE A 147 9.22 19.47 4.29
C PHE A 147 8.82 18.02 4.54
N LEU A 148 9.60 17.07 4.04
CA LEU A 148 9.31 15.65 4.16
C LEU A 148 9.42 15.15 5.61
N LEU A 149 10.39 15.67 6.37
CA LEU A 149 10.51 15.41 7.81
C LEU A 149 9.28 15.92 8.58
N ARG A 150 8.82 17.13 8.26
CA ARG A 150 7.64 17.73 8.90
C ARG A 150 6.35 17.02 8.49
N PHE A 151 6.26 16.50 7.26
CA PHE A 151 5.17 15.61 6.85
C PHE A 151 5.12 14.37 7.76
N ASP A 152 6.24 13.65 7.90
CA ASP A 152 6.33 12.44 8.71
C ASP A 152 5.97 12.71 10.18
N GLN A 153 6.50 13.80 10.76
CA GLN A 153 6.20 14.21 12.14
C GLN A 153 4.72 14.53 12.35
N LYS A 154 4.13 15.38 11.51
CA LYS A 154 2.71 15.75 11.63
C LYS A 154 1.80 14.55 11.42
N LEU A 155 2.14 13.64 10.51
CA LEU A 155 1.35 12.42 10.31
C LEU A 155 1.41 11.51 11.54
N LYS A 156 2.58 11.40 12.22
CA LYS A 156 2.71 10.72 13.53
C LYS A 156 1.86 11.36 14.63
N GLU A 157 1.74 12.69 14.62
CA GLU A 157 0.96 13.42 15.63
C GLU A 157 -0.54 13.14 15.49
N ILE A 158 -1.07 13.12 14.27
CA ILE A 158 -2.51 12.98 14.04
C ILE A 158 -2.97 11.53 13.86
N ASN A 159 -2.09 10.62 13.42
CA ASN A 159 -2.40 9.21 13.19
C ASN A 159 -1.55 8.33 14.10
N LEU A 160 -2.09 8.00 15.29
CA LEU A 160 -1.42 7.15 16.28
C LEU A 160 -1.01 5.79 15.69
N ARG A 161 -1.79 5.22 14.76
CA ARG A 161 -1.44 3.94 14.13
C ARG A 161 -0.22 4.10 13.22
N TYR A 162 -0.16 5.16 12.42
CA TYR A 162 1.04 5.50 11.65
C TYR A 162 2.25 5.69 12.56
N LYS A 163 2.09 6.41 13.67
CA LYS A 163 3.18 6.59 14.65
C LYS A 163 3.72 5.27 15.20
N LEU A 164 2.84 4.35 15.57
CA LEU A 164 3.23 3.04 16.11
C LEU A 164 3.94 2.20 15.04
N LYS A 165 3.40 2.18 13.81
CA LYS A 165 3.89 1.34 12.71
C LYS A 165 5.12 1.91 12.00
N ARG A 166 5.36 3.23 12.06
CA ARG A 166 6.52 3.90 11.46
C ARG A 166 7.85 3.56 12.12
N HIS A 167 7.83 2.91 13.29
CA HIS A 167 9.04 2.44 13.95
C HIS A 167 9.68 1.23 13.24
N ASP A 168 8.87 0.32 12.70
CA ASP A 168 9.32 -1.00 12.22
C ASP A 168 8.62 -1.51 10.94
N GLU A 169 7.37 -1.13 10.70
CA GLU A 169 6.56 -1.66 9.59
C GLU A 169 6.40 -0.68 8.41
N VAL A 170 6.41 0.63 8.67
CA VAL A 170 6.28 1.68 7.63
C VAL A 170 7.64 2.31 7.38
N PRO A 171 8.19 2.20 6.15
CA PRO A 171 9.42 2.87 5.77
C PRO A 171 9.31 4.41 5.80
N PRO A 172 10.45 5.13 5.77
CA PRO A 172 10.46 6.57 5.52
C PRO A 172 9.63 6.95 4.28
N PRO A 173 8.82 8.02 4.36
CA PRO A 173 8.13 8.52 3.18
C PRO A 173 9.15 9.08 2.17
N ARG A 174 8.72 9.16 0.91
CA ARG A 174 9.43 9.88 -0.16
C ARG A 174 8.55 10.99 -0.70
N LEU A 175 9.17 12.11 -1.05
CA LEU A 175 8.52 13.24 -1.71
C LEU A 175 8.75 13.13 -3.22
N ARG A 176 7.70 13.32 -4.01
CA ARG A 176 7.75 13.45 -5.46
C ARG A 176 7.17 14.80 -5.87
N ILE A 177 8.00 15.63 -6.50
CA ILE A 177 7.55 16.86 -7.15
C ILE A 177 7.20 16.50 -8.58
N LEU A 178 5.91 16.55 -8.92
CA LEU A 178 5.38 16.24 -10.23
C LEU A 178 5.57 17.43 -11.19
N ALA A 179 5.73 17.13 -12.47
CA ALA A 179 5.83 18.17 -13.50
C ALA A 179 4.52 18.97 -13.63
N PRO A 180 4.57 20.26 -14.01
CA PRO A 180 3.38 21.07 -14.26
C PRO A 180 2.41 20.42 -15.25
N GLY A 181 1.13 20.45 -14.95
CA GLY A 181 0.04 19.83 -15.71
C GLY A 181 -0.24 18.36 -15.35
N SER A 182 0.43 17.79 -14.34
CA SER A 182 0.27 16.38 -13.97
C SER A 182 -1.17 16.04 -13.53
N PHE A 183 -1.77 16.84 -12.66
CA PHE A 183 -3.17 16.66 -12.24
C PHE A 183 -4.16 17.01 -13.36
N ALA A 184 -3.80 17.87 -14.30
CA ALA A 184 -4.60 18.11 -15.51
C ALA A 184 -4.64 16.86 -16.42
N ILE A 185 -3.50 16.18 -16.59
CA ILE A 185 -3.43 14.88 -17.30
C ILE A 185 -4.29 13.83 -16.58
N LEU A 186 -4.22 13.75 -15.24
CA LEU A 186 -5.08 12.86 -14.47
C LEU A 186 -6.56 13.17 -14.68
N ARG A 187 -6.93 14.45 -14.73
CA ARG A 187 -8.31 14.89 -15.00
C ARG A 187 -8.78 14.34 -16.33
N GLN A 188 -7.98 14.54 -17.37
CA GLN A 188 -8.29 14.08 -18.71
C GLN A 188 -8.46 12.55 -18.76
N ARG A 189 -7.63 11.79 -18.04
CA ARG A 189 -7.74 10.32 -17.95
C ARG A 189 -9.05 9.88 -17.30
N GLN A 190 -9.48 10.53 -16.23
CA GLN A 190 -10.74 10.20 -15.54
C GLN A 190 -11.96 10.56 -16.39
N VAL A 191 -11.91 11.69 -17.12
CA VAL A 191 -12.95 12.05 -18.09
C VAL A 191 -13.04 11.03 -19.23
N GLN A 192 -11.92 10.56 -19.76
CA GLN A 192 -11.89 9.50 -20.78
C GLN A 192 -12.47 8.17 -20.29
N LYS A 193 -12.39 7.90 -18.98
CA LYS A 193 -13.05 6.75 -18.33
C LYS A 193 -14.55 6.94 -18.10
N GLY A 194 -15.12 8.06 -18.53
CA GLY A 194 -16.57 8.34 -18.47
C GLY A 194 -17.03 9.10 -17.23
N ILE A 195 -16.11 9.60 -16.39
CA ILE A 195 -16.47 10.42 -15.22
C ILE A 195 -16.74 11.86 -15.69
N PRO A 196 -17.92 12.44 -15.42
CA PRO A 196 -18.20 13.83 -15.77
C PRO A 196 -17.23 14.80 -15.08
N ASP A 197 -16.71 15.78 -15.82
CA ASP A 197 -15.73 16.75 -15.29
C ASP A 197 -16.26 17.52 -14.07
N SER A 198 -17.57 17.81 -14.03
CA SER A 198 -18.22 18.48 -12.90
C SER A 198 -18.32 17.65 -11.62
N GLN A 199 -18.11 16.34 -11.69
CA GLN A 199 -18.15 15.42 -10.55
C GLN A 199 -16.75 14.91 -10.14
N LEU A 200 -15.73 15.36 -10.85
CA LEU A 200 -14.37 14.87 -10.70
C LEU A 200 -13.73 15.48 -9.45
N LYS A 201 -13.62 14.66 -8.41
CA LYS A 201 -12.82 14.94 -7.21
C LYS A 201 -11.61 14.02 -7.22
N PHE A 202 -10.41 14.60 -7.16
CA PHE A 202 -9.21 13.80 -6.96
C PHE A 202 -9.12 13.37 -5.50
N PRO A 203 -8.87 12.08 -5.25
CA PRO A 203 -8.60 11.65 -3.89
C PRO A 203 -7.21 12.14 -3.49
N HIS A 204 -7.09 12.77 -2.34
CA HIS A 204 -5.78 13.16 -1.80
C HIS A 204 -5.00 11.97 -1.21
N ILE A 205 -5.60 10.78 -1.17
CA ILE A 205 -4.93 9.52 -0.86
C ILE A 205 -5.51 8.40 -1.72
N SER A 206 -4.66 7.56 -2.30
CA SER A 206 -5.09 6.44 -3.14
C SER A 206 -4.33 5.15 -2.81
N GLU A 207 -5.08 4.06 -2.67
CA GLU A 207 -4.51 2.70 -2.59
C GLU A 207 -4.17 2.12 -3.97
N ASP A 208 -4.67 2.73 -5.05
CA ASP A 208 -4.28 2.37 -6.42
C ASP A 208 -2.84 2.84 -6.66
N ARG A 209 -1.90 1.90 -6.57
CA ARG A 209 -0.47 2.14 -6.75
C ARG A 209 -0.11 2.64 -8.15
N ASN A 210 -1.01 2.50 -9.12
CA ASN A 210 -0.84 2.96 -10.49
C ASN A 210 -1.63 4.25 -10.79
N PHE A 211 -2.28 4.86 -9.79
CA PHE A 211 -3.11 6.04 -9.98
C PHE A 211 -2.37 7.19 -10.68
N LEU A 212 -1.10 7.38 -10.31
CA LEU A 212 -0.22 8.42 -10.86
C LEU A 212 0.76 7.89 -11.93
N ALA A 213 0.55 6.67 -12.44
CA ALA A 213 1.47 6.04 -13.37
C ALA A 213 1.64 6.87 -14.66
N GLY A 214 2.87 7.00 -15.15
CA GLY A 214 3.19 7.73 -16.38
C GLY A 214 3.10 9.25 -16.28
N LEU A 215 2.97 9.83 -15.08
CA LEU A 215 3.23 11.25 -14.86
C LEU A 215 4.74 11.49 -14.71
N ALA A 216 5.22 12.63 -15.18
CA ALA A 216 6.63 13.00 -15.04
C ALA A 216 6.92 13.49 -13.62
N VAL A 217 8.01 13.01 -13.04
CA VAL A 217 8.50 13.43 -11.71
C VAL A 217 9.76 14.26 -11.95
N GLU A 218 9.74 15.54 -11.54
CA GLU A 218 10.89 16.45 -11.69
C GLU A 218 11.94 16.20 -10.60
N GLN A 219 11.50 15.86 -9.39
CA GLN A 219 12.37 15.56 -8.26
C GLN A 219 11.77 14.46 -7.39
N GLU A 220 12.60 13.50 -6.97
CA GLU A 220 12.26 12.53 -5.92
C GLU A 220 13.25 12.67 -4.77
N ILE A 221 12.72 12.77 -3.55
CA ILE A 221 13.49 12.99 -2.33
C ILE A 221 13.13 11.89 -1.34
N THR A 222 14.14 11.17 -0.88
CA THR A 222 14.00 10.20 0.21
C THR A 222 14.33 10.89 1.53
N LEU A 223 13.48 10.70 2.54
CA LEU A 223 13.74 11.24 3.88
C LEU A 223 15.03 10.61 4.43
N MET A 224 16.00 11.44 4.79
CA MET A 224 17.21 10.98 5.45
C MET A 224 16.87 10.57 6.89
N GLU A 225 17.19 9.33 7.26
CA GLU A 225 17.14 8.92 8.67
C GLU A 225 18.47 9.32 9.31
N ASP A 226 18.42 10.22 10.30
CA ASP A 226 19.58 10.45 11.16
C ASP A 226 19.82 9.18 11.97
N TYR A 227 20.88 8.43 11.64
CA TYR A 227 21.42 7.39 12.49
C TYR A 227 22.02 8.05 13.74
N SER A 228 21.18 8.39 14.72
CA SER A 228 21.58 8.89 16.05
C SER A 228 21.30 7.85 17.12
#